data_AF-A0AB35XZX8-F1
#
_entry.id   AF-A0AB35XZX8-F1
#
_cell.length_a   1.000
_cell.length_b   1.000
_cell.length_c   1.000
_cell.angle_alpha   90.00
_cell.angle_beta   90.00
_cell.angle_gamma   90.00
#
_symmetry.space_group_name_H-M   'P 1'
#
loop_
_entity.id
_entity.type
_entity.pdbx_description
1 polymer ?
#
loop_
_entity_poly.entity_id
_entity_poly.type
_entity_poly.pdbx_seq_one_letter_code
_entity_poly.pdbx_strand_id
1 'polypeptide(L)'
;SMKSKKRRYIPFEERAIVPNTHEAIIPQDRWENVQRILYSRSGCFMCDKTDYDNIFKGIVRCADCGRTMLVKVEHRRKRNSVLDQTFYCCSTYRKYG
;
A
#
# COMPACT_ATOMS: atom_id res chain seq x y z
N SER A 1 -23.72 11.86 -38.61
CA SER A 1 -22.85 10.77 -39.12
C SER A 1 -21.85 10.37 -38.04
N MET A 2 -22.09 9.28 -37.29
CA MET A 2 -21.18 8.79 -36.24
C MET A 2 -20.02 7.94 -36.80
N LYS A 3 -19.38 8.40 -37.87
CA LYS A 3 -18.26 7.69 -38.49
C LYS A 3 -17.07 8.63 -38.67
N SER A 4 -16.48 9.04 -37.55
CA SER A 4 -15.11 9.57 -37.55
C SER A 4 -14.15 8.38 -37.63
N LYS A 5 -13.44 8.22 -38.77
CA LYS A 5 -12.43 7.18 -38.98
C LYS A 5 -11.20 7.28 -38.06
N LYS A 6 -11.01 8.41 -37.37
CA LYS A 6 -9.84 8.67 -36.50
C LYS A 6 -10.24 8.56 -35.03
N ARG A 7 -9.51 7.74 -34.27
CA ARG A 7 -9.64 7.61 -32.80
C ARG A 7 -9.16 8.92 -32.17
N ARG A 8 -10.05 9.64 -31.49
CA ARG A 8 -9.69 10.87 -30.76
C ARG A 8 -9.15 10.49 -29.37
N TYR A 9 -8.19 11.26 -28.88
CA TYR A 9 -7.74 11.14 -27.49
C TYR A 9 -8.87 11.56 -26.55
N ILE A 10 -9.07 10.81 -25.47
CA ILE A 10 -10.05 11.12 -24.42
C ILE A 10 -9.27 11.54 -23.17
N PRO A 11 -9.41 12.79 -22.70
CA PRO A 11 -8.86 13.27 -21.43
C PRO A 11 -9.24 12.34 -20.28
N PHE A 12 -8.39 12.23 -19.25
CA PHE A 12 -8.61 11.28 -18.16
C PHE A 12 -9.97 11.50 -17.46
N GLU A 13 -10.36 12.75 -17.28
CA GLU A 13 -11.63 13.19 -16.68
C GLU A 13 -12.86 12.73 -17.47
N GLU A 14 -12.73 12.54 -18.79
CA GLU A 14 -13.80 12.10 -19.68
C GLU A 14 -13.83 10.58 -19.91
N ARG A 15 -12.91 9.82 -19.29
CA ARG A 15 -12.87 8.36 -19.46
C ARG A 15 -13.96 7.71 -18.63
N ALA A 16 -14.79 6.90 -19.28
CA ALA A 16 -15.76 6.04 -18.62
C ALA A 16 -15.32 4.57 -18.69
N ILE A 17 -15.58 3.82 -17.62
CA ILE A 17 -15.47 2.37 -17.62
C ILE A 17 -16.81 1.81 -18.11
N VAL A 18 -16.79 1.18 -19.28
CA VAL A 18 -17.97 0.52 -19.85
C VAL A 18 -17.86 -0.98 -19.56
N PRO A 19 -18.77 -1.57 -18.76
CA PRO A 19 -18.70 -2.99 -18.43
C PRO A 19 -19.08 -3.88 -19.64
N ASN A 20 -18.59 -5.12 -19.63
CA ASN A 20 -19.03 -6.21 -20.52
C ASN A 20 -18.87 -5.96 -22.03
N THR A 21 -17.83 -5.24 -22.46
CA THR A 21 -17.55 -5.01 -23.90
C THR A 21 -16.92 -6.21 -24.62
N HIS A 22 -16.46 -7.20 -23.87
CA HIS A 22 -15.87 -8.45 -24.34
C HIS A 22 -16.07 -9.55 -23.28
N GLU A 23 -15.87 -10.81 -23.66
CA GLU A 23 -15.78 -11.91 -22.72
C GLU A 23 -14.67 -11.64 -21.68
N ALA A 24 -14.97 -11.88 -20.41
CA ALA A 24 -14.03 -11.62 -19.33
C ALA A 24 -12.90 -12.66 -19.34
N ILE A 25 -11.65 -12.19 -19.32
CA ILE A 25 -10.46 -13.07 -19.23
C ILE A 25 -10.44 -13.81 -17.88
N ILE A 26 -10.91 -13.16 -16.82
CA ILE A 26 -10.97 -13.68 -15.46
C ILE A 26 -12.36 -13.35 -14.89
N PRO A 27 -12.97 -14.25 -14.10
CA PRO A 27 -14.20 -13.97 -13.38
C PRO A 27 -14.11 -12.70 -12.50
N GLN A 28 -15.19 -11.93 -12.48
CA GLN A 28 -15.25 -10.64 -11.80
C GLN A 28 -14.99 -10.76 -10.29
N ASP A 29 -15.56 -11.79 -9.65
CA ASP A 29 -15.37 -12.11 -8.23
C ASP A 29 -13.89 -12.38 -7.90
N ARG A 30 -13.18 -13.07 -8.79
CA ARG A 30 -11.75 -13.35 -8.63
C ARG A 30 -10.92 -12.07 -8.78
N TRP A 31 -11.27 -11.21 -9.74
CA TRP A 31 -10.62 -9.91 -9.91
C TRP A 31 -10.79 -9.04 -8.66
N GLU A 32 -12.01 -8.90 -8.16
CA GLU A 32 -12.34 -8.12 -6.96
C GLU A 32 -11.59 -8.63 -5.72
N ASN A 33 -11.51 -9.94 -5.55
CA ASN A 33 -10.75 -10.55 -4.47
C ASN A 33 -9.25 -10.20 -4.54
N VAL A 34 -8.65 -10.25 -5.73
CA VAL A 34 -7.25 -9.85 -5.92
C VAL A 34 -7.06 -8.37 -5.63
N GLN A 35 -7.94 -7.50 -6.12
CA GLN A 35 -7.87 -6.06 -5.86
C GLN A 35 -7.94 -5.76 -4.35
N ARG A 36 -8.81 -6.44 -3.61
CA ARG A 36 -8.90 -6.34 -2.15
C ARG A 36 -7.61 -6.76 -1.45
N ILE A 37 -7.00 -7.86 -1.88
CA ILE A 37 -5.71 -8.35 -1.34
C ILE A 37 -4.57 -7.37 -1.67
N LEU A 38 -4.54 -6.82 -2.88
CA LEU A 38 -3.53 -5.84 -3.28
C LEU A 38 -3.67 -4.57 -2.46
N TYR A 39 -4.88 -4.05 -2.30
CA TYR A 39 -5.15 -2.86 -1.48
C TYR A 39 -4.71 -3.06 -0.02
N SER A 40 -5.02 -4.22 0.58
CA SER A 40 -4.59 -4.51 1.96
C SER A 40 -3.07 -4.65 2.10
N ARG A 41 -2.38 -5.10 1.05
CA ARG A 41 -0.91 -5.25 1.02
C ARG A 41 -0.15 -4.01 0.57
N SER A 42 -0.79 -3.02 -0.03
CA SER A 42 -0.16 -1.84 -0.65
C SER A 42 0.59 -0.92 0.33
N GLY A 43 0.49 -1.17 1.65
CA GLY A 43 1.30 -0.51 2.68
C GLY A 43 2.53 -1.29 3.17
N CYS A 44 2.73 -2.52 2.67
CA CYS A 44 3.84 -3.38 3.04
C CYS A 44 5.08 -3.01 2.23
N PHE A 45 5.72 -1.90 2.58
CA PHE A 45 7.09 -1.64 2.13
C PHE A 45 7.94 -2.83 2.58
N MET A 46 8.50 -3.55 1.61
CA MET A 46 9.43 -4.65 1.86
C MET A 46 10.67 -4.10 2.57
N CYS A 47 10.63 -4.02 3.91
CA CYS A 47 11.83 -3.96 4.71
C CYS A 47 12.36 -5.38 4.81
N ASP A 48 13.20 -5.74 3.85
CA ASP A 48 14.09 -6.88 3.98
C ASP A 48 15.08 -6.60 5.11
N LYS A 49 15.33 -7.64 5.91
CA LYS A 49 16.44 -7.78 6.89
C LYS A 49 16.33 -6.96 8.18
N THR A 50 15.38 -7.30 9.04
CA THR A 50 15.49 -7.00 10.49
C THR A 50 15.32 -8.28 11.30
N ASP A 51 16.10 -8.44 12.38
CA ASP A 51 15.99 -9.57 13.33
C ASP A 51 14.64 -9.65 14.05
N TYR A 52 13.80 -8.62 13.88
CA TYR A 52 12.45 -8.57 14.39
C TYR A 52 11.43 -8.78 13.26
N ASP A 53 10.61 -9.80 13.40
CA ASP A 53 9.43 -10.00 12.56
C ASP A 53 8.31 -9.03 12.99
N ASN A 54 8.09 -8.01 12.16
CA ASN A 54 7.10 -6.98 12.42
C ASN A 54 5.70 -7.45 12.02
N ILE A 55 4.97 -8.05 12.95
CA ILE A 55 3.57 -8.48 12.76
C ILE A 55 2.59 -7.33 12.45
N PHE A 56 2.99 -6.08 12.72
CA PHE A 56 2.17 -4.89 12.49
C PHE A 56 2.57 -4.10 11.23
N LYS A 57 3.40 -4.69 10.37
CA LYS A 57 3.87 -4.09 9.11
C LYS A 57 2.70 -3.69 8.22
N GLY A 58 2.62 -2.41 7.86
CA GLY A 58 1.54 -1.87 7.03
C GLY A 58 0.25 -1.56 7.77
N ILE A 59 0.12 -1.96 9.04
CA ILE A 59 -1.11 -1.82 9.85
C ILE A 59 -1.08 -0.55 10.69
N VAL A 60 0.00 -0.32 11.44
CA VAL A 60 0.08 0.83 12.36
C VAL A 60 0.28 2.12 11.56
N ARG A 61 -0.58 3.12 11.81
CA ARG A 61 -0.65 4.40 11.09
C ARG A 61 -0.44 5.55 12.08
N CYS A 62 0.27 6.60 11.65
CA CYS A 62 0.38 7.84 12.42
C CYS A 62 -0.96 8.59 12.40
N ALA A 63 -1.44 9.01 13.56
CA ALA A 63 -2.70 9.75 13.70
C ALA A 63 -2.65 11.11 12.99
N ASP A 64 -1.49 11.79 12.99
CA ASP A 64 -1.38 13.15 12.44
C ASP A 64 -1.21 13.14 10.91
N CYS A 65 -0.36 12.25 10.37
CA CYS A 65 0.00 12.28 8.95
C CYS A 65 -0.55 11.11 8.13
N GLY A 66 -1.26 10.14 8.72
CA GLY A 66 -1.89 9.01 8.05
C GLY A 66 -0.95 7.99 7.38
N ARG A 67 0.37 8.19 7.48
CA ARG A 67 1.37 7.29 6.90
C ARG A 67 1.62 6.11 7.83
N THR A 68 2.00 4.97 7.23
CA THR A 68 2.42 3.77 7.98
C THR A 68 3.63 4.10 8.87
N MET A 69 3.57 3.67 10.13
CA MET A 69 4.68 3.80 11.07
C MET A 69 5.77 2.77 10.76
N LEU A 70 7.02 3.16 10.99
CA LEU A 70 8.19 2.31 10.78
C LEU A 70 8.64 1.71 12.10
N VAL A 71 9.06 0.45 12.04
CA VAL A 71 9.72 -0.21 13.17
C VAL A 71 11.18 0.20 13.22
N LYS A 72 11.68 0.43 14.44
CA LYS A 72 13.09 0.65 14.74
C LYS A 72 13.50 -0.21 15.93
N VAL A 73 14.69 -0.81 15.82
CA VAL A 73 15.37 -1.50 16.93
C VAL A 73 16.49 -0.58 17.42
N GLU A 74 16.56 -0.32 18.72
CA GLU A 74 17.59 0.51 19.33
C GLU A 74 18.46 -0.30 20.31
N HIS A 75 19.69 -0.57 19.88
CA HIS A 75 20.67 -1.35 20.64
C HIS A 75 21.41 -0.54 21.74
N ARG A 76 21.05 0.73 21.95
CA ARG A 76 21.70 1.60 22.95
C ARG A 76 21.27 1.31 24.38
N ARG A 77 20.15 0.62 24.58
CA ARG A 77 19.64 0.25 25.91
C ARG A 77 20.12 -1.16 26.24
N LYS A 78 20.65 -1.38 27.46
CA LYS A 78 20.86 -2.73 28.02
C LYS A 78 19.49 -3.37 28.30
N ARG A 79 18.85 -3.86 27.24
CA ARG A 79 17.58 -4.59 27.29
C ARG A 79 17.81 -5.99 26.75
N ASN A 80 17.15 -6.96 27.38
CA ASN A 80 17.48 -8.38 27.22
C ASN A 80 16.94 -8.96 25.91
N SER A 81 15.84 -8.42 25.36
CA SER A 81 15.24 -8.93 24.12
C SER A 81 15.16 -7.87 23.01
N VAL A 82 15.14 -8.32 21.75
CA VAL A 82 14.93 -7.46 20.57
C VAL A 82 13.57 -6.76 20.65
N LEU A 83 12.54 -7.43 21.19
CA LEU A 83 11.21 -6.86 21.41
C LEU A 83 11.28 -5.63 22.30
N ASP A 84 12.00 -5.73 23.42
CA ASP A 84 12.17 -4.61 24.35
C ASP A 84 12.96 -3.46 23.71
N GLN A 85 13.79 -3.72 22.71
CA GLN A 85 14.53 -2.70 21.97
C GLN A 85 13.73 -2.10 20.80
N THR A 86 12.54 -2.64 20.52
CA THR A 86 11.76 -2.31 19.34
C THR A 86 10.65 -1.29 19.64
N PHE A 87 10.49 -0.30 18.77
CA PHE A 87 9.41 0.67 18.86
C PHE A 87 8.96 1.16 17.47
N TYR A 88 7.76 1.76 17.41
CA TYR A 88 7.19 2.35 16.22
C TYR A 88 7.44 3.86 16.20
N CYS A 89 7.90 4.38 15.06
CA CYS A 89 8.08 5.81 14.86
C CYS A 89 7.40 6.27 13.56
N CYS A 90 6.81 7.47 13.60
CA CYS A 90 6.28 8.11 12.40
C CYS A 90 7.45 8.50 11.47
N SER A 91 7.38 8.07 10.21
CA SER A 91 8.42 8.36 9.21
C SER A 91 8.54 9.85 8.88
N THR A 92 7.40 10.56 8.85
CA THR A 92 7.36 12.00 8.62
C THR A 92 7.97 12.75 9.79
N TYR A 93 7.54 12.45 11.01
CA TYR A 93 8.10 13.06 12.23
C TYR A 93 9.62 12.82 12.32
N ARG A 94 10.08 11.61 12.03
CA ARG A 94 11.53 11.31 12.03
C ARG A 94 12.33 12.13 11.03
N LYS A 95 11.75 12.44 9.86
CA LYS A 95 12.48 13.08 8.76
C LYS A 95 12.41 14.60 8.81
N TYR A 96 11.33 15.16 9.35
CA TYR A 96 11.02 16.59 9.26
C TYR A 96 10.64 17.23 10.59
N GLY A 97 10.41 16.44 11.64
CA GLY A 97 10.11 16.92 12.99
C GLY A 97 11.35 16.98 13.88
#